data_AF-A0A192D2G3-F1
#
_entry.id   AF-A0A192D2G3-F1
#
_cell.length_a   1.000
_cell.length_b   1.000
_cell.length_c   1.000
_cell.angle_alpha   90.00
_cell.angle_beta   90.00
_cell.angle_gamma   90.00
#
_symmetry.space_group_name_H-M   'P 1'
#
loop_
_entity.id
_entity.type
_entity.pdbx_description
1 polymer ?
#
loop_
_entity_poly.entity_id
_entity_poly.type
_entity_poly.pdbx_seq_one_letter_code
_entity_poly.pdbx_strand_id
1 'polypeptide(L)' 'MVPDLRIQVGIVGKTRDEVIDLLGEPEDRRREPGMSYWLLCPNFLDIWVLSVRWKNGRAVDTFVHDS' A
#
# COMPACT_ATOMS: atom_id res chain seq x y z
N MET A 1 15.60 2.13 10.06
CA MET A 1 15.77 3.09 8.95
C MET A 1 14.76 2.79 7.84
N VAL A 2 13.48 2.69 8.22
CA VAL A 2 12.34 2.31 7.37
C VAL A 2 11.19 3.36 7.36
N PRO A 3 11.23 4.52 8.07
CA PRO A 3 10.15 5.52 7.93
C PRO A 3 10.17 6.27 6.60
N ASP A 4 11.18 6.06 5.74
CA ASP A 4 11.27 6.65 4.40
C ASP A 4 10.29 6.05 3.37
N LEU A 5 9.58 4.97 3.73
CA LEU A 5 8.50 4.44 2.91
C LEU A 5 7.30 5.41 2.78
N ARG A 6 7.26 6.49 3.56
CA ARG A 6 6.29 7.58 3.36
C ARG A 6 6.60 8.47 2.14
N ILE A 7 7.79 8.41 1.54
CA ILE A 7 8.23 9.47 0.61
C ILE A 7 8.67 8.98 -0.78
N GLN A 8 9.04 7.71 -1.00
CA GLN A 8 9.72 7.36 -2.26
C GLN A 8 8.92 6.64 -3.36
N VAL A 9 7.64 6.33 -3.15
CA VAL A 9 6.79 5.81 -4.23
C VAL A 9 5.57 6.70 -4.32
N GLY A 10 5.47 7.50 -5.39
CA GLY A 10 4.35 8.41 -5.64
C GLY A 10 3.05 7.67 -5.92
N ILE A 11 2.54 6.94 -4.93
CA ILE A 11 1.30 6.16 -4.96
C ILE A 11 0.10 7.11 -4.90
N VAL A 12 0.16 8.15 -4.05
CA VAL A 12 -0.90 9.16 -3.98
C VAL A 12 -1.08 9.81 -5.35
N GLY A 13 -2.31 9.78 -5.86
CA GLY A 13 -2.69 10.26 -7.19
C GLY A 13 -2.72 9.20 -8.28
N LYS A 14 -2.07 8.04 -8.07
CA LYS A 14 -2.09 6.92 -9.01
C LYS A 14 -3.41 6.16 -9.00
N THR A 15 -3.71 5.50 -10.11
CA THR A 15 -4.83 4.57 -10.21
C THR A 15 -4.49 3.23 -9.55
N ARG A 16 -5.51 2.38 -9.38
CA ARG A 16 -5.33 1.05 -8.80
C ARG A 16 -4.40 0.19 -9.66
N ASP A 17 -4.62 0.20 -10.99
CA ASP A 17 -3.80 -0.52 -11.95
C ASP A 17 -2.32 -0.08 -11.92
N GLU A 18 -2.05 1.22 -11.84
CA GLU A 18 -0.66 1.70 -11.75
C GLU A 18 0.04 1.23 -10.47
N VAL A 19 -0.70 1.12 -9.36
CA VAL A 19 -0.14 0.66 -8.09
C VAL A 19 0.05 -0.85 -8.10
N ILE A 20 -0.86 -1.58 -8.73
CA ILE A 20 -0.74 -3.03 -8.95
C ILE A 20 0.46 -3.34 -9.86
N ASP A 21 0.70 -2.55 -10.91
CA ASP A 21 1.87 -2.72 -11.78
C ASP A 21 3.19 -2.52 -11.01
N LEU A 22 3.20 -1.61 -10.03
CA LEU A 22 4.38 -1.31 -9.21
C LEU A 22 4.62 -2.31 -8.06
N LEU A 23 3.54 -2.76 -7.41
CA LEU A 23 3.62 -3.52 -6.15
C LEU A 23 3.11 -4.96 -6.26
N GLY A 24 2.51 -5.31 -7.40
CA GLY A 24 1.75 -6.55 -7.57
C GLY A 24 0.34 -6.47 -7.00
N GLU A 25 -0.33 -7.62 -6.99
CA GLU A 25 -1.69 -7.74 -6.47
C GLU A 25 -1.76 -7.45 -4.95
N PRO A 26 -2.76 -6.70 -4.47
CA PRO A 26 -2.97 -6.49 -3.06
C PRO A 26 -3.35 -7.79 -2.33
N GLU A 27 -2.95 -7.89 -1.07
CA GLU A 27 -3.48 -8.88 -0.12
C GLU A 27 -4.90 -8.45 0.30
N ASP A 28 -5.89 -8.72 -0.56
CA ASP A 28 -7.30 -8.32 -0.42
C ASP A 28 -8.07 -9.16 0.63
N ARG A 29 -7.39 -9.59 1.70
CA ARG A 29 -7.99 -10.41 2.77
C ARG A 29 -8.78 -9.58 3.79
N ARG A 30 -8.49 -8.28 3.90
CA ARG A 30 -9.21 -7.35 4.79
C ARG A 30 -10.24 -6.57 3.98
N ARG A 31 -11.52 -6.97 4.06
CA ARG A 31 -12.66 -6.36 3.36
C ARG A 31 -13.03 -4.97 3.91
N GLU A 32 -12.11 -4.00 3.84
CA GLU A 32 -12.48 -2.59 4.03
C GLU A 32 -12.80 -1.97 2.66
N PRO A 33 -14.07 -1.64 2.37
CA PRO A 33 -14.44 -1.09 1.07
C PRO A 33 -13.74 0.26 0.86
N GLY A 34 -12.97 0.35 -0.23
CA GLY A 34 -12.19 1.55 -0.57
C GLY A 34 -10.77 1.57 0.01
N MET A 35 -10.31 0.48 0.63
CA MET A 35 -8.93 0.33 1.07
C MET A 35 -8.31 -0.91 0.42
N SER A 36 -7.00 -0.92 0.25
CA SER A 36 -6.25 -2.09 -0.23
C SER A 36 -4.94 -2.20 0.51
N TYR A 37 -4.50 -3.43 0.74
CA TYR A 37 -3.36 -3.71 1.60
C TYR A 37 -2.30 -4.45 0.80
N TRP A 38 -1.05 -4.07 1.00
CA TRP A 38 0.11 -4.76 0.48
C TRP A 38 1.01 -5.13 1.65
N LEU A 39 1.51 -6.36 1.63
CA LEU A 39 2.54 -6.78 2.56
C LEU A 39 3.90 -6.40 1.97
N LEU A 40 4.53 -5.43 2.59
CA LEU A 40 5.92 -5.08 2.37
C LEU A 40 6.74 -6.00 3.29
N CYS A 41 7.41 -6.99 2.73
CA CYS A 41 8.28 -7.90 3.49
C CYS A 41 9.74 -7.54 3.22
N PRO A 42 10.31 -6.51 3.87
CA PRO A 42 11.73 -6.18 3.70
C PRO A 42 12.65 -7.26 4.28
N ASN A 43 12.18 -8.09 5.23
CA ASN A 43 12.86 -9.26 5.77
C ASN A 43 11.85 -10.34 6.19
N PHE A 44 12.27 -11.61 6.24
CA PHE A 44 11.40 -12.76 6.59
C PHE A 44 10.79 -12.69 8.00
N LEU A 45 11.36 -11.87 8.89
CA LEU A 45 10.95 -11.72 10.28
C LEU A 45 10.09 -10.48 10.56
N ASP A 46 10.02 -9.52 9.62
CA ASP A 46 9.32 -8.25 9.80
C ASP A 46 8.35 -8.01 8.65
N ILE A 47 7.04 -8.08 8.95
CA ILE A 47 5.98 -7.83 7.98
C ILE A 47 5.49 -6.40 8.18
N TRP A 48 5.63 -5.59 7.15
CA TRP A 48 5.11 -4.23 7.09
C TRP A 48 3.85 -4.24 6.24
N VAL A 49 2.80 -3.55 6.66
CA VAL A 49 1.55 -3.48 5.92
C VAL A 49 1.38 -2.07 5.36
N LEU A 50 1.41 -1.96 4.04
CA LEU A 50 1.02 -0.76 3.33
C LEU A 50 -0.49 -0.79 3.08
N SER A 51 -1.19 0.18 3.64
CA SER A 51 -2.61 0.40 3.40
C SER A 51 -2.78 1.62 2.49
N VAL A 52 -3.50 1.44 1.38
CA VAL A 52 -3.79 2.51 0.42
C VAL A 52 -5.29 2.79 0.45
N ARG A 53 -5.66 4.05 0.69
CA ARG A 53 -7.05 4.50 0.61
C ARG A 53 -7.34 5.02 -0.79
N TRP A 54 -8.45 4.54 -1.35
CA TRP A 54 -8.93 4.88 -2.68
C TRP A 54 -10.12 5.82 -2.60
N LYS A 55 -10.12 6.85 -3.45
CA LYS A 55 -11.27 7.73 -3.67
C LYS A 55 -11.35 8.08 -5.15
N ASN A 56 -12.53 7.91 -5.75
CA ASN A 56 -12.75 8.16 -7.19
C ASN A 56 -11.73 7.43 -8.09
N GLY A 57 -11.38 6.18 -7.73
CA GLY A 57 -10.44 5.36 -8.49
C GLY A 57 -8.96 5.74 -8.35
N ARG A 58 -8.62 6.67 -7.46
CA ARG A 58 -7.23 7.12 -7.20
C ARG A 58 -6.84 6.96 -5.75
N ALA A 59 -5.56 6.70 -5.50
CA ALA A 59 -5.02 6.66 -4.16
C ALA A 59 -4.98 8.09 -3.60
N VAL A 60 -5.61 8.30 -2.45
CA VAL A 60 -5.65 9.62 -1.78
C VAL A 60 -4.82 9.66 -0.52
N ASP A 61 -4.53 8.51 0.06
CA ASP A 61 -3.80 8.40 1.31
C ASP A 61 -3.09 7.05 1.38
N THR A 62 -1.92 7.04 2.01
CA THR A 62 -1.14 5.83 2.25
C THR A 62 -0.68 5.78 3.69
N PHE A 63 -0.83 4.62 4.31
CA PHE A 63 -0.42 4.36 5.68
C PHE A 63 0.40 3.09 5.75
N VAL A 64 1.51 3.13 6.47
CA VAL A 64 2.37 1.96 6.67
C VAL A 64 2.46 1.70 8.16
N HIS A 65 2.20 0.47 8.58
CA HIS A 65 2.36 0.04 9.96
C HIS A 65 3.05 -1.31 10.04
N ASP A 66 3.77 -1.53 11.13
CA ASP A 66 4.23 -2.86 11.55
C ASP A 66 3.03 -3.70 12.01
N SER A 67 3.13 -5.02 11.83
CA SER A 67 2.16 -5.99 12.33
C SER A 67 2.72 -6.82 13.47
#